data_AF-A0A5M9NED5-F1
#
_entry.id   AF-A0A5M9NED5-F1
#
_cell.length_a   1.000
_cell.length_b   1.000
_cell.length_c   1.000
_cell.angle_alpha   90.00
_cell.angle_beta   90.00
_cell.angle_gamma   90.00
#
_symmetry.space_group_name_H-M   'P 1'
#
loop_
_entity.id
_entity.type
_entity.pdbx_description
1 polymer ?
#
loop_
_entity_poly.entity_id
_entity_poly.type
_entity_poly.pdbx_seq_one_letter_code
_entity_poly.pdbx_strand_id
1 'polypeptide(L)'
;MNSISNDYRHNCETNKLHPVILKCGEAGQVIIPDTTPGGTTATITTITIDTSKFRNPCTKLEFTSNIIATPTSPTAPVVGTLNFQVFKFCGDQQPIPIGGQFSFALAQAVAVPASTTFTFFVCDCNQCLNGCCTYTITVTAAGTIITGHIGVFAARLAAITVDNPK
;
A
#
# COMPACT_ATOMS: atom_id res chain seq x y z
N MET A 1 -45.26 40.69 -11.85
CA MET A 1 -44.83 40.88 -10.46
C MET A 1 -45.17 39.61 -9.69
N ASN A 2 -44.15 39.10 -8.98
CA ASN A 2 -44.02 37.86 -8.20
C ASN A 2 -45.29 37.21 -7.64
N SER A 3 -45.40 35.88 -7.79
CA SER A 3 -44.98 34.95 -6.72
C SER A 3 -44.93 33.52 -7.26
N ILE A 4 -43.80 32.84 -7.12
CA ILE A 4 -43.77 31.38 -7.01
C ILE A 4 -42.96 31.09 -5.75
N SER A 5 -43.69 30.81 -4.68
CA SER A 5 -43.20 30.09 -3.51
C SER A 5 -42.78 28.69 -3.98
N ASN A 6 -41.48 28.41 -3.97
CA ASN A 6 -40.99 27.04 -3.90
C ASN A 6 -40.01 26.96 -2.73
N ASP A 7 -40.62 26.77 -1.57
CA ASP A 7 -39.97 26.32 -0.35
C ASP A 7 -39.47 24.88 -0.56
N TYR A 8 -38.38 24.73 -1.33
CA TYR A 8 -37.58 23.51 -1.32
C TYR A 8 -36.62 23.58 -0.13
N ARG A 9 -37.18 23.62 1.08
CA ARG A 9 -36.47 23.17 2.28
C ARG A 9 -36.30 21.66 2.14
N HIS A 10 -35.27 21.27 1.40
CA HIS A 10 -34.77 19.91 1.46
C HIS A 10 -34.39 19.68 2.92
N ASN A 11 -35.16 18.82 3.56
CA ASN A 11 -35.00 18.42 4.94
C ASN A 11 -33.64 17.70 5.02
N CYS A 12 -32.56 18.45 5.23
CA CYS A 12 -31.33 17.89 5.82
C CYS A 12 -31.67 17.53 7.26
N GLU A 13 -32.50 16.49 7.43
CA GLU A 13 -32.42 15.66 8.61
C GLU A 13 -30.94 15.42 8.85
N THR A 14 -30.50 15.68 10.07
CA THR A 14 -29.12 15.55 10.52
C THR A 14 -28.68 14.09 10.38
N ASN A 15 -28.39 13.67 9.15
CA ASN A 15 -27.73 12.43 8.83
C ASN A 15 -26.43 12.46 9.64
N LYS A 16 -26.23 11.45 10.49
CA LYS A 16 -24.95 11.25 11.17
C LYS A 16 -23.87 11.36 10.09
N LEU A 17 -23.03 12.39 10.19
CA LEU A 17 -21.89 12.55 9.30
C LEU A 17 -21.04 11.28 9.43
N HIS A 18 -21.07 10.43 8.41
CA HIS A 18 -20.15 9.31 8.32
C HIS A 18 -18.79 9.87 7.91
N PRO A 19 -17.77 9.77 8.77
CA PRO A 19 -16.46 10.28 8.45
C PRO A 19 -15.89 9.53 7.24
N VAL A 20 -15.18 10.28 6.39
CA VAL A 20 -14.34 9.73 5.32
C VAL A 20 -12.96 10.34 5.49
N ILE A 21 -11.93 9.50 5.48
CA ILE A 21 -10.54 9.95 5.43
C ILE A 21 -9.94 9.53 4.11
N LEU A 22 -9.30 10.47 3.43
CA LEU A 22 -8.33 10.19 2.37
C LEU A 22 -6.96 10.62 2.88
N LYS A 23 -5.99 9.72 2.83
CA LYS A 23 -4.61 10.02 3.18
C LYS A 23 -3.66 9.42 2.15
N CYS A 24 -2.61 10.16 1.81
CA CYS A 24 -1.50 9.68 1.00
C CYS A 24 -0.26 9.60 1.89
N GLY A 25 0.44 8.46 1.83
CA GLY A 25 1.73 8.28 2.47
C GLY A 25 2.85 8.94 1.67
N GLU A 26 4.00 9.10 2.32
CA GLU A 26 5.20 9.61 1.67
C GLU A 26 5.76 8.60 0.66
N ALA A 27 6.41 9.14 -0.38
CA ALA A 27 7.05 8.31 -1.38
C ALA A 27 8.27 7.61 -0.78
N GLY A 28 8.27 6.30 -0.85
CA GLY A 28 9.35 5.43 -0.41
C GLY A 28 10.21 4.94 -1.55
N GLN A 29 11.37 4.39 -1.18
CA GLN A 29 12.22 3.64 -2.09
C GLN A 29 13.03 2.59 -1.34
N VAL A 30 13.45 1.56 -2.05
CA VAL A 30 14.45 0.61 -1.56
C VAL A 30 15.26 0.08 -2.73
N ILE A 31 16.54 -0.17 -2.49
CA ILE A 31 17.44 -0.82 -3.43
C ILE A 31 17.74 -2.21 -2.86
N ILE A 32 17.59 -3.23 -3.70
CA ILE A 32 17.90 -4.62 -3.46
C ILE A 32 19.12 -4.93 -4.32
N PRO A 33 20.33 -4.93 -3.74
CA PRO A 33 21.56 -5.17 -4.49
C PRO A 33 21.60 -6.57 -5.10
N ASP A 34 22.48 -6.74 -6.10
CA ASP A 34 22.86 -8.06 -6.58
C ASP A 34 23.35 -8.93 -5.42
N THR A 35 23.11 -10.23 -5.52
CA THR A 35 23.42 -11.23 -4.48
C THR A 35 22.66 -11.08 -3.16
N THR A 36 21.57 -10.29 -3.12
CA THR A 36 20.75 -10.17 -1.90
C THR A 36 20.17 -11.55 -1.52
N PRO A 37 20.43 -12.05 -0.30
CA PRO A 37 19.88 -13.33 0.16
C PRO A 37 18.36 -13.31 0.27
N GLY A 38 17.73 -14.44 0.00
CA GLY A 38 16.32 -14.64 0.28
C GLY A 38 15.98 -14.45 1.76
N GLY A 39 14.80 -13.90 2.04
CA GLY A 39 14.35 -13.50 3.37
C GLY A 39 14.75 -12.07 3.76
N THR A 40 15.68 -11.43 3.04
CA THR A 40 16.02 -10.02 3.28
C THR A 40 14.79 -9.15 3.09
N THR A 41 14.43 -8.39 4.12
CA THR A 41 13.20 -7.61 4.18
C THR A 41 13.49 -6.15 4.48
N ALA A 42 12.74 -5.24 3.85
CA ALA A 42 12.83 -3.81 4.08
C ALA A 42 11.44 -3.17 4.05
N THR A 43 11.23 -2.17 4.92
CA THR A 43 10.05 -1.31 4.87
C THR A 43 10.24 -0.24 3.80
N ILE A 44 9.26 -0.07 2.92
CA ILE A 44 9.36 0.88 1.80
C ILE A 44 8.59 2.15 2.08
N THR A 45 7.33 2.04 2.52
CA THR A 45 6.46 3.20 2.75
C THR A 45 5.50 2.92 3.91
N THR A 46 5.03 3.99 4.54
CA THR A 46 4.17 3.96 5.71
C THR A 46 3.09 5.02 5.64
N ILE A 47 1.93 4.74 6.22
CA ILE A 47 0.86 5.72 6.38
C ILE A 47 0.14 5.49 7.72
N THR A 48 -0.09 6.56 8.48
CA THR A 48 -0.81 6.49 9.76
C THR A 48 -2.20 7.08 9.62
N ILE A 49 -3.24 6.38 10.05
CA ILE A 49 -4.63 6.80 9.94
C ILE A 49 -5.23 6.81 11.34
N ASP A 50 -5.92 7.90 11.68
CA ASP A 50 -6.69 7.99 12.92
C ASP A 50 -8.13 7.54 12.66
N THR A 51 -8.48 6.35 13.12
CA THR A 51 -9.84 5.80 12.98
C THR A 51 -10.69 6.02 14.22
N SER A 52 -10.26 6.82 15.20
CA SER A 52 -10.98 7.04 16.47
C SER A 52 -12.40 7.59 16.33
N LYS A 53 -12.71 8.25 15.20
CA LYS A 53 -14.04 8.81 14.91
C LYS A 53 -14.96 7.85 14.15
N PHE A 54 -14.45 6.68 13.75
CA PHE A 54 -15.19 5.68 12.99
C PHE A 54 -15.80 4.65 13.93
N ARG A 55 -17.00 4.16 13.60
CA ARG A 55 -17.68 3.10 14.34
C ARG A 55 -17.30 1.72 13.82
N ASN A 56 -17.12 1.61 12.51
CA ASN A 56 -16.80 0.36 11.82
C ASN A 56 -15.88 0.67 10.63
N PRO A 57 -14.64 1.10 10.87
CA PRO A 57 -13.77 1.55 9.80
C PRO A 57 -13.45 0.42 8.81
N CYS A 58 -13.53 0.75 7.54
CA CYS A 58 -13.06 -0.08 6.44
C CYS A 58 -12.08 0.77 5.61
N THR A 59 -10.83 0.36 5.62
CA THR A 59 -9.74 1.07 4.94
C THR A 59 -9.37 0.30 3.69
N LYS A 60 -9.55 0.92 2.52
CA LYS A 60 -8.91 0.47 1.28
C LYS A 60 -7.53 1.09 1.20
N LEU A 61 -6.52 0.25 1.10
CA LEU A 61 -5.12 0.60 0.91
C LEU A 61 -4.74 0.32 -0.53
N GLU A 62 -4.15 1.30 -1.19
CA GLU A 62 -3.71 1.21 -2.59
C GLU A 62 -2.22 1.51 -2.67
N PHE A 63 -1.44 0.55 -3.15
CA PHE A 63 0.00 0.66 -3.31
C PHE A 63 0.36 0.79 -4.79
N THR A 64 1.32 1.65 -5.09
CA THR A 64 1.92 1.77 -6.42
C THR A 64 3.41 2.00 -6.31
N SER A 65 4.20 1.50 -7.26
CA SER A 65 5.64 1.74 -7.35
C SER A 65 6.16 1.52 -8.76
N ASN A 66 7.37 2.03 -9.03
CA ASN A 66 8.15 1.71 -10.21
C ASN A 66 9.27 0.76 -9.81
N ILE A 67 9.27 -0.44 -10.38
CA ILE A 67 10.33 -1.43 -10.19
C ILE A 67 11.29 -1.30 -11.36
N ILE A 68 12.57 -1.07 -11.05
CA ILE A 68 13.65 -0.96 -12.03
C ILE A 68 14.63 -2.10 -11.78
N ALA A 69 14.82 -2.94 -12.78
CA ALA A 69 15.81 -4.02 -12.81
C ALA A 69 17.03 -3.58 -13.63
N THR A 70 18.23 -3.76 -13.09
CA THR A 70 19.48 -3.43 -13.78
C THR A 70 20.45 -4.62 -13.69
N PRO A 71 20.92 -5.15 -14.84
CA PRO A 71 21.88 -6.25 -14.86
C PRO A 71 23.25 -5.78 -14.35
N THR A 72 24.03 -6.70 -13.77
CA THR A 72 25.40 -6.42 -13.30
C THR A 72 26.45 -6.47 -14.42
N SER A 73 26.12 -7.09 -15.55
CA SER A 73 27.00 -7.31 -16.70
C SER A 73 26.18 -7.51 -17.97
N PRO A 74 26.71 -7.23 -19.18
CA PRO A 74 26.05 -7.46 -20.48
C PRO A 74 25.59 -8.89 -20.74
N THR A 75 26.02 -9.87 -19.93
CA THR A 75 25.66 -11.28 -20.06
C THR A 75 24.96 -11.85 -18.83
N ALA A 76 24.82 -11.06 -17.75
CA ALA A 76 24.22 -11.52 -16.51
C ALA A 76 22.70 -11.32 -16.55
N PRO A 77 21.90 -12.37 -16.26
CA PRO A 77 20.45 -12.23 -16.18
C PRO A 77 20.05 -11.50 -14.89
N VAL A 78 18.87 -10.87 -14.89
CA VAL A 78 18.23 -10.41 -13.65
C VAL A 78 17.13 -11.39 -13.28
N VAL A 79 17.27 -12.04 -12.13
CA VAL A 79 16.33 -13.05 -11.65
C VAL A 79 16.04 -12.81 -10.18
N GLY A 80 14.77 -12.77 -9.82
CA GLY A 80 14.36 -12.62 -8.44
C GLY A 80 12.86 -12.48 -8.29
N THR A 81 12.37 -12.69 -7.08
CA THR A 81 10.97 -12.46 -6.75
C THR A 81 10.89 -11.51 -5.57
N LEU A 82 10.09 -10.46 -5.71
CA LEU A 82 9.79 -9.51 -4.65
C LEU A 82 8.43 -9.81 -4.06
N ASN A 83 8.39 -9.93 -2.75
CA ASN A 83 7.20 -10.24 -1.98
C ASN A 83 6.78 -9.02 -1.17
N PHE A 84 5.67 -8.40 -1.56
CA PHE A 84 5.12 -7.23 -0.90
C PHE A 84 4.05 -7.67 0.10
N GLN A 85 4.13 -7.18 1.33
CA GLN A 85 3.13 -7.45 2.37
C GLN A 85 2.74 -6.15 3.05
N VAL A 86 1.43 -6.00 3.28
CA VAL A 86 0.90 -4.91 4.10
C VAL A 86 0.87 -5.37 5.55
N PHE A 87 1.45 -4.59 6.44
CA PHE A 87 1.35 -4.77 7.87
C PHE A 87 0.64 -3.58 8.51
N LYS A 88 -0.08 -3.85 9.59
CA LYS A 88 -0.78 -2.87 10.41
C LYS A 88 -0.29 -2.95 11.85
N PHE A 89 -0.12 -1.77 12.44
CA PHE A 89 0.29 -1.59 13.83
C PHE A 89 -0.64 -0.57 14.47
N CYS A 90 -1.29 -0.91 15.58
CA CYS A 90 -2.15 0.03 16.31
C CYS A 90 -1.71 0.02 17.78
N GLY A 91 -1.28 1.17 18.30
CA GLY A 91 -0.68 1.26 19.64
C GLY A 91 0.50 0.29 19.81
N ASP A 92 0.52 -0.45 20.92
CA ASP A 92 1.60 -1.38 21.28
C ASP A 92 1.40 -2.81 20.73
N GLN A 93 0.49 -3.00 19.77
CA GLN A 93 0.23 -4.31 19.19
C GLN A 93 1.35 -4.74 18.23
N GLN A 94 1.59 -6.05 18.16
CA GLN A 94 2.47 -6.62 17.14
C GLN A 94 1.93 -6.37 15.72
N PRO A 95 2.81 -6.26 14.71
CA PRO A 95 2.41 -6.17 13.32
C PRO A 95 1.42 -7.27 12.92
N ILE A 96 0.28 -6.88 12.38
CA ILE A 96 -0.72 -7.80 11.84
C ILE A 96 -0.64 -7.74 10.31
N PRO A 97 -0.42 -8.86 9.60
CA PRO A 97 -0.48 -8.87 8.14
C PRO A 97 -1.91 -8.63 7.68
N ILE A 98 -2.08 -7.72 6.73
CA ILE A 98 -3.37 -7.41 6.12
C ILE A 98 -3.44 -8.05 4.74
N GLY A 99 -4.41 -8.93 4.55
CA GLY A 99 -4.57 -9.71 3.34
C GLY A 99 -3.40 -10.66 3.07
N GLY A 100 -3.33 -11.16 1.83
CA GLY A 100 -2.23 -11.97 1.36
C GLY A 100 -1.05 -11.15 0.87
N GLN A 101 0.03 -11.86 0.60
CA GLN A 101 1.24 -11.29 0.02
C GLN A 101 1.09 -11.10 -1.49
N PHE A 102 1.63 -10.01 -2.03
CA PHE A 102 1.64 -9.72 -3.46
C PHE A 102 3.04 -9.96 -4.01
N SER A 103 3.18 -10.91 -4.92
CA SER A 103 4.49 -11.29 -5.47
C SER A 103 4.70 -10.72 -6.87
N PHE A 104 5.91 -10.26 -7.12
CA PHE A 104 6.37 -9.80 -8.41
C PHE A 104 7.63 -10.56 -8.81
N ALA A 105 7.52 -11.40 -9.83
CA ALA A 105 8.64 -12.19 -10.34
C ALA A 105 9.33 -11.47 -11.51
N LEU A 106 10.65 -11.45 -11.45
CA LEU A 106 11.54 -10.95 -12.49
C LEU A 106 12.34 -12.12 -13.03
N ALA A 107 12.26 -12.31 -14.34
CA ALA A 107 13.12 -13.21 -15.08
C ALA A 107 13.49 -12.53 -16.40
N GLN A 108 14.68 -11.96 -16.46
CA GLN A 108 15.20 -11.30 -17.64
C GLN A 108 16.47 -12.00 -18.10
N ALA A 109 16.40 -12.57 -19.30
CA ALA A 109 17.53 -13.26 -19.92
C ALA A 109 18.50 -12.32 -20.64
N VAL A 110 18.09 -11.07 -20.89
CA VAL A 110 18.87 -10.09 -21.68
C VAL A 110 19.35 -8.97 -20.75
N ALA A 111 20.59 -8.53 -20.92
CA ALA A 111 21.19 -7.48 -20.11
C ALA A 111 20.77 -6.07 -20.54
N VAL A 112 19.46 -5.81 -20.55
CA VAL A 112 18.91 -4.48 -20.77
C VAL A 112 18.17 -4.05 -19.51
N PRO A 113 18.39 -2.84 -18.97
CA PRO A 113 17.59 -2.32 -17.88
C PRO A 113 16.10 -2.34 -18.24
N ALA A 114 15.27 -2.79 -17.32
CA ALA A 114 13.83 -2.80 -17.51
C ALA A 114 13.14 -2.09 -16.37
N SER A 115 12.03 -1.43 -16.68
CA SER A 115 11.17 -0.78 -15.70
C SER A 115 9.74 -1.25 -15.87
N THR A 116 9.06 -1.49 -14.76
CA THR A 116 7.62 -1.77 -14.77
C THR A 116 6.94 -1.14 -13.58
N THR A 117 5.67 -0.80 -13.72
CA THR A 117 4.84 -0.36 -12.61
C THR A 117 4.23 -1.58 -11.92
N PHE A 118 4.26 -1.58 -10.59
CA PHE A 118 3.62 -2.60 -9.78
C PHE A 118 2.60 -1.94 -8.86
N THR A 119 1.36 -2.42 -8.92
CA THR A 119 0.23 -1.88 -8.16
C THR A 119 -0.64 -3.00 -7.61
N PHE A 120 -1.18 -2.78 -6.43
CA PHE A 120 -2.21 -3.63 -5.84
C PHE A 120 -3.05 -2.81 -4.85
N PHE A 121 -4.21 -3.35 -4.47
CA PHE A 121 -4.97 -2.83 -3.35
C PHE A 121 -5.41 -3.95 -2.42
N VAL A 122 -5.63 -3.61 -1.16
CA VAL A 122 -6.16 -4.52 -0.15
C VAL A 122 -7.11 -3.75 0.76
N CYS A 123 -8.14 -4.43 1.27
CA CYS A 123 -9.10 -3.85 2.21
C CYS A 123 -8.89 -4.44 3.62
N ASP A 124 -8.95 -3.57 4.63
CA ASP A 124 -8.98 -3.92 6.05
C ASP A 124 -10.31 -3.44 6.64
N CYS A 125 -11.30 -4.35 6.76
CA CYS A 125 -12.69 -3.98 7.02
C CYS A 125 -13.37 -4.74 8.17
N ASN A 126 -12.61 -5.42 9.03
CA ASN A 126 -13.15 -6.36 10.01
C ASN A 126 -12.80 -6.04 11.47
N GLN A 127 -12.54 -4.77 11.82
CA GLN A 127 -12.13 -4.43 13.19
C GLN A 127 -12.76 -3.14 13.73
N CYS A 128 -13.38 -3.26 14.90
CA CYS A 128 -13.76 -2.12 15.75
C CYS A 128 -12.49 -1.51 16.37
N LEU A 129 -11.74 -0.74 15.58
CA LEU A 129 -10.53 -0.07 16.03
C LEU A 129 -10.87 1.30 16.60
N ASN A 130 -10.45 1.54 17.84
CA ASN A 130 -10.43 2.87 18.42
C ASN A 130 -8.97 3.35 18.48
N GLY A 131 -8.57 4.25 17.58
CA GLY A 131 -7.29 4.96 17.66
C GLY A 131 -6.52 5.07 16.35
N CYS A 132 -5.24 5.46 16.46
CA CYS A 132 -4.32 5.60 15.35
C CYS A 132 -3.71 4.23 14.99
N CYS A 133 -3.80 3.87 13.72
CA CYS A 133 -3.14 2.70 13.15
C CYS A 133 -2.16 3.12 12.04
N THR A 134 -0.95 2.57 12.08
CA THR A 134 0.05 2.74 11.03
C THR A 134 0.06 1.50 10.15
N TYR A 135 -0.10 1.71 8.86
CA TYR A 135 0.09 0.70 7.83
C TYR A 135 1.47 0.87 7.21
N THR A 136 2.16 -0.24 6.98
CA THR A 136 3.48 -0.25 6.35
C THR A 136 3.50 -1.28 5.23
N ILE A 137 4.18 -0.96 4.14
CA ILE A 137 4.51 -1.93 3.09
C ILE A 137 5.93 -2.39 3.30
N THR A 138 6.11 -3.69 3.45
CA THR A 138 7.43 -4.33 3.41
C THR A 138 7.61 -5.03 2.07
N VAL A 139 8.84 -5.04 1.57
CA VAL A 139 9.26 -5.96 0.50
C VAL A 139 10.27 -6.95 1.05
N THR A 140 10.11 -8.21 0.66
CA THR A 140 11.02 -9.29 0.99
C THR A 140 11.57 -9.88 -0.30
N ALA A 141 12.88 -10.05 -0.39
CA ALA A 141 13.52 -10.85 -1.42
C ALA A 141 13.15 -12.34 -1.20
N ALA A 142 12.53 -12.98 -2.19
CA ALA A 142 12.14 -14.39 -2.10
C ALA A 142 13.16 -15.31 -2.79
N GLY A 143 13.03 -16.62 -2.55
CA GLY A 143 13.94 -17.63 -3.09
C GLY A 143 15.24 -17.73 -2.29
N THR A 144 16.32 -18.17 -2.92
CA THR A 144 17.64 -18.30 -2.26
C THR A 144 18.43 -17.01 -2.33
N ILE A 145 18.43 -16.36 -3.49
CA ILE A 145 19.22 -15.17 -3.78
C ILE A 145 18.61 -14.40 -4.95
N ILE A 146 18.76 -13.08 -4.94
CA ILE A 146 18.47 -12.20 -6.08
C ILE A 146 19.71 -12.08 -6.95
N THR A 147 19.55 -12.21 -8.26
CA THR A 147 20.59 -11.93 -9.26
C THR A 147 20.25 -10.63 -9.98
N GLY A 148 21.18 -9.69 -10.04
CA GLY A 148 20.98 -8.34 -10.57
C GLY A 148 20.54 -7.32 -9.50
N HIS A 149 20.60 -6.04 -9.84
CA HIS A 149 20.10 -4.97 -8.98
C HIS A 149 18.61 -4.74 -9.24
N ILE A 150 17.82 -4.65 -8.18
CA ILE A 150 16.40 -4.30 -8.27
C ILE A 150 16.13 -3.10 -7.37
N GLY A 151 15.61 -2.02 -7.93
CA GLY A 151 15.13 -0.87 -7.18
C GLY A 151 13.62 -0.77 -7.22
N VAL A 152 13.00 -0.51 -6.07
CA VAL A 152 11.61 -0.10 -5.96
C VAL A 152 11.60 1.40 -5.68
N PHE A 153 11.07 2.19 -6.60
CA PHE A 153 11.10 3.66 -6.56
C PHE A 153 9.70 4.24 -6.61
N ALA A 154 9.57 5.49 -6.14
CA ALA A 154 8.32 6.22 -6.11
C ALA A 154 7.17 5.41 -5.48
N ALA A 155 7.50 4.58 -4.49
CA ALA A 155 6.57 3.68 -3.85
C ALA A 155 5.60 4.49 -2.98
N ARG A 156 4.30 4.45 -3.28
CA ARG A 156 3.29 5.23 -2.58
C ARG A 156 2.20 4.31 -2.06
N LEU A 157 1.78 4.57 -0.83
CA LEU A 157 0.61 3.96 -0.22
C LEU A 157 -0.43 5.05 -0.01
N ALA A 158 -1.59 4.90 -0.63
CA ALA A 158 -2.76 5.72 -0.38
C ALA A 158 -3.79 4.92 0.43
N ALA A 159 -4.58 5.62 1.23
CA ALA A 159 -5.63 5.03 2.02
C ALA A 159 -6.91 5.86 1.92
N ILE A 160 -8.02 5.17 1.69
CA ILE A 160 -9.35 5.71 1.89
C ILE A 160 -10.07 4.90 2.96
N THR A 161 -10.56 5.59 3.99
CA THR A 161 -11.25 4.97 5.11
C THR A 161 -12.65 5.51 5.20
N VAL A 162 -13.63 4.61 5.30
CA VAL A 162 -15.05 4.90 5.45
C VAL A 162 -15.60 4.10 6.62
N ASP A 163 -16.71 4.54 7.21
CA ASP A 163 -17.53 3.65 8.04
C ASP A 163 -18.21 2.63 7.12
N ASN A 164 -17.97 1.35 7.34
CA ASN A 164 -18.63 0.26 6.62
C ASN A 164 -20.10 0.18 7.09
N PRO A 165 -21.08 0.50 6.21
CA PRO A 165 -22.49 0.40 6.56
C PRO A 165 -22.82 -1.07 6.84
N LYS A 166 -23.56 -1.30 7.94
CA LYS A 166 -24.09 -2.62 8.27
C LYS A 166 -25.15 -3.05 7.26
#